data_AF-A0A258BFX2-F1
#
_entry.id   AF-A0A258BFX2-F1
#
_cell.length_a   1.000
_cell.length_b   1.000
_cell.length_c   1.000
_cell.angle_alpha   90.00
_cell.angle_beta   90.00
_cell.angle_gamma   90.00
#
_symmetry.space_group_name_H-M   'P 1'
#
loop_
_entity.id
_entity.type
_entity.pdbx_description
1 polymer ?
#
loop_
_entity_poly.entity_id
_entity_poly.type
_entity_poly.pdbx_seq_one_letter_code
_entity_poly.pdbx_strand_id
1 'polypeptide(L)' 'AGDKAFATLSARATAVGIEVLALSPQRGDFNDDLQARGVNALRAAIRPQLAPQDTKRAGAAGKGNN' A
#
# COMPACT_ATOMS: atom_id res chain seq x y z
N ALA A 1 5.01 -14.19 -3.31
CA ALA A 1 6.18 -13.55 -2.64
C ALA A 1 5.74 -12.44 -1.69
N GLY A 2 4.79 -11.58 -2.10
CA GLY A 2 4.20 -10.54 -1.24
C GLY A 2 3.59 -11.05 0.05
N ASP A 3 2.78 -12.12 0.01
CA ASP A 3 2.10 -12.63 1.22
C ASP A 3 3.06 -13.13 2.30
N LYS A 4 4.17 -13.77 1.89
CA LYS A 4 5.20 -14.22 2.82
C LYS A 4 5.93 -13.04 3.47
N ALA A 5 6.19 -11.99 2.70
CA ALA A 5 6.78 -10.77 3.22
C ALA A 5 5.81 -10.05 4.17
N PHE A 6 4.53 -9.96 3.81
CA PHE A 6 3.48 -9.42 4.67
C PHE A 6 3.41 -10.19 5.99
N ALA A 7 3.24 -11.52 5.95
CA ALA A 7 3.17 -12.35 7.16
C ALA A 7 4.39 -12.15 8.08
N THR A 8 5.59 -12.08 7.51
CA THR A 8 6.83 -11.86 8.27
C THR A 8 6.88 -10.48 8.91
N LEU A 9 6.52 -9.43 8.16
CA LEU A 9 6.54 -8.06 8.67
C LEU A 9 5.44 -7.84 9.72
N SER A 10 4.26 -8.40 9.48
CA SER A 10 3.13 -8.38 10.42
C SER A 10 3.52 -9.01 11.74
N ALA A 11 4.11 -10.21 11.73
CA ALA A 11 4.56 -10.88 12.94
C ALA A 11 5.56 -10.03 13.75
N ARG A 12 6.51 -9.40 13.07
CA ARG A 12 7.51 -8.52 13.72
C ARG A 12 6.89 -7.23 14.28
N ALA A 13 5.96 -6.62 13.54
CA ALA A 13 5.29 -5.39 13.95
C ALA A 13 4.38 -5.64 15.17
N THR A 14 3.57 -6.70 15.12
CA THR A 14 2.72 -7.09 16.24
C THR A 14 3.53 -7.43 17.50
N ALA A 15 4.70 -8.07 17.35
CA ALA A 15 5.59 -8.38 18.48
C ALA A 15 6.10 -7.15 19.24
N VAL A 16 6.11 -5.97 18.61
CA VAL A 16 6.51 -4.69 19.24
C VAL A 16 5.32 -3.74 19.46
N GLY A 17 4.08 -4.24 19.36
CA GLY A 17 2.86 -3.47 19.61
C GLY A 17 2.48 -2.49 18.50
N ILE A 18 3.00 -2.67 17.28
CA ILE A 18 2.61 -1.86 16.12
C ILE A 18 1.36 -2.47 15.48
N GLU A 19 0.34 -1.63 15.27
CA GLU A 19 -0.87 -2.00 14.53
C GLU A 19 -0.54 -2.27 13.05
N VAL A 20 -1.10 -3.34 12.52
CA VAL A 20 -0.87 -3.77 11.13
C VAL A 20 -2.17 -3.69 10.35
N LEU A 21 -2.14 -2.97 9.23
CA LEU A 21 -3.25 -2.86 8.30
C LEU A 21 -2.90 -3.55 6.98
N ALA A 22 -3.64 -4.62 6.66
CA ALA A 22 -3.52 -5.28 5.36
C ALA A 22 -4.25 -4.47 4.30
N LEU A 23 -3.51 -4.01 3.28
CA LEU A 23 -4.11 -3.37 2.11
C LEU A 23 -4.52 -4.43 1.08
N SER A 24 -5.63 -4.19 0.40
CA SER A 24 -6.18 -5.06 -0.63
C SER A 24 -5.90 -4.50 -2.03
N PRO A 25 -5.31 -5.30 -2.94
CA PRO A 25 -5.24 -4.95 -4.36
C PRO A 25 -6.63 -5.03 -5.01
N GLN A 26 -6.80 -4.38 -6.16
CA GLN A 26 -8.03 -4.45 -6.95
C GLN A 26 -8.02 -5.60 -7.97
N ARG A 27 -6.83 -6.10 -8.32
CA ARG A 27 -6.62 -7.26 -9.21
C ARG A 27 -5.90 -8.38 -8.47
N GLY A 28 -4.86 -8.97 -9.07
CA GLY A 28 -4.05 -10.02 -8.45
C GLY A 28 -3.16 -9.45 -7.35
N ASP A 29 -2.20 -8.61 -7.73
CA ASP A 29 -1.35 -7.88 -6.78
C ASP A 29 -1.24 -6.38 -7.11
N PHE A 30 -0.56 -5.63 -6.24
CA PHE A 30 -0.34 -4.20 -6.46
C PHE A 30 0.52 -3.89 -7.68
N ASN A 31 1.35 -4.84 -8.14
CA ASN A 31 2.13 -4.69 -9.36
C ASN A 31 1.23 -4.81 -10.60
N ASP A 32 0.26 -5.72 -10.60
CA ASP A 32 -0.77 -5.82 -11.63
C ASP A 32 -1.63 -4.56 -11.68
N ASP A 33 -2.02 -4.02 -10.52
CA ASP A 33 -2.76 -2.76 -10.43
C ASP A 33 -1.95 -1.58 -11.00
N LEU A 34 -0.66 -1.51 -10.66
CA LEU A 34 0.27 -0.50 -11.16
C LEU A 34 0.42 -0.60 -12.68
N GLN A 35 0.65 -1.80 -13.20
CA GLN A 35 0.86 -2.03 -14.63
C GLN A 35 -0.40 -1.73 -15.44
N ALA A 36 -1.58 -2.08 -14.91
CA ALA A 36 -2.83 -1.93 -15.63
C ALA A 36 -3.42 -0.50 -15.57
N ARG A 37 -3.23 0.24 -14.48
CA ARG A 37 -3.93 1.51 -14.24
C ARG A 37 -3.02 2.70 -13.96
N GLY A 38 -1.72 2.44 -13.75
CA GLY A 38 -0.73 3.46 -13.43
C GLY A 38 -0.80 3.97 -11.99
N VAL A 39 0.23 4.74 -11.61
CA VAL A 39 0.48 5.15 -10.23
C VAL A 39 -0.64 6.01 -9.62
N ASN A 40 -1.31 6.85 -10.40
CA ASN A 40 -2.36 7.72 -9.90
C ASN A 40 -3.63 6.94 -9.53
N ALA A 41 -4.01 5.96 -10.34
CA ALA A 41 -5.14 5.10 -10.06
C ALA A 41 -4.88 4.17 -8.87
N LEU A 42 -3.66 3.62 -8.77
CA LEU A 42 -3.22 2.84 -7.62
C LEU A 42 -3.29 3.65 -6.32
N ARG A 43 -2.78 4.89 -6.33
CA ARG A 43 -2.87 5.80 -5.17
C ARG A 43 -4.32 6.07 -4.78
N ALA A 44 -5.19 6.33 -5.75
CA ALA A 44 -6.61 6.56 -5.48
C ALA A 44 -7.31 5.34 -4.86
N ALA A 45 -6.91 4.12 -5.25
CA ALA A 45 -7.43 2.88 -4.69
C ALA A 45 -6.91 2.57 -3.27
N ILE A 46 -5.68 2.97 -2.95
CA ILE A 46 -5.07 2.75 -1.62
C ILE A 46 -5.57 3.78 -0.60
N ARG A 47 -5.74 5.04 -0.98
CA ARG A 47 -6.16 6.14 -0.07
C ARG A 47 -7.35 5.81 0.83
N PRO A 48 -8.49 5.27 0.34
CA PRO A 48 -9.64 4.97 1.20
C PRO A 48 -9.39 3.83 2.18
N GLN A 49 -8.34 3.02 1.97
CA GLN A 49 -7.97 1.93 2.87
C GLN A 49 -7.08 2.39 4.02
N LEU A 50 -6.51 3.60 3.95
CA LEU A 50 -5.63 4.13 4.99
C LEU A 50 -6.44 4.88 6.05
N ALA A 51 -5.94 4.86 7.28
CA ALA A 51 -6.46 5.75 8.30
C ALA A 51 -6.23 7.23 7.87
N PRO A 52 -7.11 8.17 8.27
CA PRO A 52 -7.02 9.56 7.85
C PRO A 52 -5.64 10.20 8.10
N GLN A 53 -4.98 9.81 9.20
CA GLN A 53 -3.64 10.25 9.58
C GLN A 53 -2.53 9.78 8.62
N ASP A 54 -2.69 8.62 7.98
CA ASP A 54 -1.66 7.98 7.16
C ASP A 54 -1.77 8.36 5.68
N THR A 55 -2.94 8.84 5.26
CA THR A 55 -3.21 9.31 3.89
C THR A 55 -2.23 10.39 3.43
N LYS A 56 -1.78 11.26 4.35
CA LYS A 56 -0.83 12.35 4.04
C LYS A 56 0.57 11.84 3.71
N ARG A 57 0.99 10.72 4.30
CA ARG A 57 2.34 10.13 4.10
C ARG A 57 2.40 9.29 2.83
N ALA A 58 1.30 8.66 2.44
CA ALA A 58 1.18 7.87 1.20
C ALA A 58 1.18 8.73 -0.08
N GLY A 59 1.30 10.06 0.03
CA GLY A 59 1.08 11.01 -1.06
C GLY A 59 2.04 12.20 -1.08
N ALA A 60 3.35 11.98 -1.02
CA ALA A 60 4.27 12.96 -1.62
C ALA A 60 4.24 12.75 -3.14
N ALA A 61 3.63 13.70 -3.85
CA ALA A 61 3.67 13.76 -5.30
C ALA A 61 5.13 13.86 -5.74
N GLY A 62 5.70 12.74 -6.21
CA GLY A 62 6.91 12.77 -7.02
C GLY A 62 6.64 13.66 -8.23
N LYS A 63 7.22 14.85 -8.22
CA LYS A 63 7.35 15.70 -9.40
C LYS A 63 8.37 14.99 -10.30
N GLY A 64 7.88 14.18 -11.22
CA GLY A 64 8.68 13.42 -12.19
C GLY A 64 8.01 13.52 -13.55
N ASN A 65 8.66 14.27 -14.42
CA ASN A 65 8.27 14.63 -15.77
C ASN A 65 8.45 13.41 -16.72
N ASN A 66 7.56 13.32 -17.71
CA ASN A 66 7.66 12.51 -18.95
C ASN A 66 7.72 10.98 -18.80
#